data_AF-A0A932XKD4-F1
#
_entry.id   AF-A0A932XKD4-F1
#
_cell.length_a   1.000
_cell.length_b   1.000
_cell.length_c   1.000
_cell.angle_alpha   90.00
_cell.angle_beta   90.00
_cell.angle_gamma   90.00
#
_symmetry.space_group_name_H-M   'P 1'
#
loop_
_entity.id
_entity.type
_entity.pdbx_description
1 polymer ?
#
loop_
_entity_poly.entity_id
_entity_poly.type
_entity_poly.pdbx_seq_one_letter_code
_entity_poly.pdbx_strand_id
1 'polypeptide(L)'
;MTTTRAVEPWTLEPLRRFVAEAGARLALLTTPAGQVIAQHGFTRAVDVMAAAALGAAIAASTAEINRMLDEPKFRALTHQGVRHGIFLANFETPRGSMLALVVYGAGSSIGLVQLFMEDLVRELAAAAPVREAQPRTVLAADFERDLNQSLASLFGREI
;
A
#
# COMPACT_ATOMS: atom_id res chain seq x y z
N MET A 1 -14.51 13.81 -7.31
CA MET A 1 -13.50 14.70 -6.69
C MET A 1 -12.28 13.85 -6.46
N THR A 2 -11.11 14.31 -6.90
CA THR A 2 -9.84 13.64 -6.61
C THR A 2 -9.51 13.86 -5.15
N THR A 3 -9.10 12.80 -4.44
CA THR A 3 -8.73 12.86 -3.04
C THR A 3 -7.31 12.34 -2.89
N THR A 4 -6.51 13.00 -2.05
CA THR A 4 -5.21 12.50 -1.60
C THR A 4 -5.28 12.33 -0.09
N ARG A 5 -4.88 11.17 0.42
CA ARG A 5 -4.68 10.93 1.86
C ARG A 5 -3.44 10.06 2.03
N ALA A 6 -2.61 10.36 3.01
CA ALA A 6 -1.52 9.49 3.41
C ALA A 6 -1.35 9.55 4.91
N VAL A 7 -1.08 8.39 5.50
CA VAL A 7 -0.61 8.25 6.87
C VAL A 7 0.86 8.64 6.95
N GLU A 8 1.65 8.28 5.93
CA GLU A 8 3.07 8.63 5.84
C GLU A 8 3.32 9.70 4.77
N PRO A 9 3.70 10.94 5.13
CA PRO A 9 3.75 12.06 4.18
C PRO A 9 4.71 11.89 2.99
N TRP A 10 5.79 11.13 3.16
CA TRP A 10 6.81 10.90 2.11
C TRP A 10 6.26 10.16 0.89
N THR A 11 5.11 9.49 1.01
CA THR A 11 4.48 8.79 -0.10
C THR A 11 3.62 9.70 -1.00
N LEU A 12 3.28 10.91 -0.53
CA LEU A 12 2.24 11.74 -1.15
C LEU A 12 2.62 12.21 -2.56
N GLU A 13 3.81 12.78 -2.69
CA GLU A 13 4.25 13.38 -3.95
C GLU A 13 4.55 12.32 -5.03
N PRO A 14 5.29 11.24 -4.74
CA PRO A 14 5.49 10.15 -5.71
C PRO A 14 4.17 9.56 -6.19
N LEU A 15 3.22 9.31 -5.27
CA LEU A 15 1.92 8.75 -5.61
C LEU A 15 1.07 9.70 -6.46
N ARG A 16 1.15 11.01 -6.22
CA ARG A 16 0.50 12.03 -7.04
C ARG A 16 1.04 12.05 -8.46
N ARG A 17 2.36 12.08 -8.60
CA ARG A 17 3.05 12.05 -9.88
C ARG A 17 2.67 10.79 -10.66
N PHE A 18 2.77 9.62 -10.04
CA PHE A 18 2.39 8.36 -10.64
C PHE A 18 0.97 8.36 -11.21
N VAL A 19 -0.02 8.82 -10.45
CA VAL A 19 -1.42 8.86 -10.92
C VAL A 19 -1.57 9.78 -12.13
N ALA A 20 -0.88 10.92 -12.13
CA ALA A 20 -0.93 11.88 -13.24
C ALA A 20 -0.26 11.32 -14.50
N GLU A 21 0.95 10.78 -14.38
CA GLU A 21 1.76 10.30 -15.50
C GLU A 21 1.22 8.98 -16.07
N ALA A 22 0.82 8.05 -15.19
CA ALA A 22 0.22 6.79 -15.61
C ALA A 22 -1.23 6.95 -16.10
N GLY A 23 -1.86 8.12 -15.96
CA GLY A 23 -3.28 8.31 -16.24
C GLY A 23 -4.19 7.40 -15.39
N ALA A 24 -3.75 7.05 -14.19
CA ALA A 24 -4.48 6.16 -13.30
C ALA A 24 -5.72 6.87 -12.74
N ARG A 25 -6.78 6.09 -12.46
CA ARG A 25 -7.99 6.60 -11.81
C ARG A 25 -7.85 6.60 -10.30
N LEU A 26 -7.20 5.59 -9.74
CA LEU A 26 -6.96 5.41 -8.32
C LEU A 26 -5.67 4.63 -8.13
N ALA A 27 -4.84 5.04 -7.19
CA ALA A 27 -3.70 4.28 -6.70
C ALA A 27 -3.75 4.22 -5.18
N LEU A 28 -3.54 3.02 -4.64
CA LEU A 28 -3.46 2.72 -3.22
C LEU A 28 -2.08 2.14 -2.94
N LEU A 29 -1.43 2.65 -1.90
CA LEU A 29 -0.24 2.05 -1.31
C LEU A 29 -0.65 1.44 0.02
N THR A 30 -0.36 0.17 0.20
CA THR A 30 -0.79 -0.61 1.35
C THR A 30 0.36 -1.43 1.91
N THR A 31 0.25 -1.82 3.18
CA THR A 31 1.06 -2.92 3.70
C THR A 31 0.53 -4.25 3.12
N PRO A 32 1.33 -5.34 3.13
CA PRO A 32 0.84 -6.67 2.75
C PRO A 32 -0.34 -7.18 3.59
N ALA A 33 -0.58 -6.60 4.77
CA ALA A 33 -1.74 -6.89 5.62
C ALA A 33 -3.01 -6.10 5.24
N GLY A 34 -2.95 -5.24 4.22
CA GLY A 34 -4.10 -4.46 3.73
C GLY A 34 -4.30 -3.10 4.42
N GLN A 35 -3.43 -2.70 5.34
CA GLN A 35 -3.47 -1.34 5.90
C GLN A 35 -3.10 -0.32 4.82
N VAL A 36 -3.97 0.67 4.58
CA VAL A 36 -3.72 1.74 3.62
C VAL A 36 -2.74 2.76 4.20
N ILE A 37 -1.60 2.91 3.53
CA ILE A 37 -0.57 3.91 3.85
C ILE A 37 -0.85 5.20 3.10
N ALA A 38 -1.22 5.11 1.82
CA ALA A 38 -1.59 6.26 1.03
C ALA A 38 -2.58 5.92 -0.08
N GLN A 39 -3.33 6.94 -0.49
CA GLN A 39 -4.28 6.86 -1.59
C GLN A 39 -4.27 8.16 -2.38
N HIS A 40 -4.37 8.03 -3.70
CA HIS A 40 -4.62 9.17 -4.57
C HIS A 40 -5.48 8.80 -5.77
N GLY A 41 -6.40 9.70 -6.14
CA GLY A 41 -7.25 9.55 -7.31
C GLY A 41 -8.73 9.75 -6.99
N PHE A 42 -9.58 9.25 -7.89
CA PHE A 42 -11.03 9.34 -7.81
C PHE A 42 -11.60 8.18 -6.99
N THR A 43 -12.07 8.49 -5.78
CA THR A 43 -12.52 7.48 -4.80
C THR A 43 -14.04 7.24 -4.77
N ARG A 44 -14.86 8.03 -5.48
CA ARG A 44 -16.34 7.92 -5.40
C ARG A 44 -16.91 6.59 -5.89
N ALA A 45 -16.16 5.84 -6.71
CA ALA A 45 -16.62 4.59 -7.30
C ALA A 45 -16.00 3.33 -6.65
N VAL A 46 -15.10 3.50 -5.69
CA VAL A 46 -14.34 2.40 -5.09
C VAL A 46 -14.31 2.56 -3.58
N ASP A 47 -14.82 1.56 -2.86
CA ASP A 47 -14.55 1.44 -1.43
C ASP A 47 -13.07 1.11 -1.25
N VAL A 48 -12.31 2.11 -0.77
CA VAL A 48 -10.86 2.01 -0.64
C VAL A 48 -10.46 0.93 0.38
N MET A 49 -11.21 0.78 1.47
CA MET A 49 -10.89 -0.23 2.49
C MET A 49 -11.15 -1.63 1.96
N ALA A 50 -12.28 -1.83 1.28
CA ALA A 50 -12.57 -3.11 0.64
C ALA A 50 -11.55 -3.45 -0.45
N ALA A 51 -11.16 -2.47 -1.28
CA ALA A 51 -10.14 -2.65 -2.32
C ALA A 51 -8.77 -3.03 -1.74
N ALA A 52 -8.36 -2.38 -0.64
CA ALA A 52 -7.11 -2.70 0.05
C ALA A 52 -7.12 -4.11 0.64
N ALA A 53 -8.21 -4.50 1.31
CA ALA A 53 -8.37 -5.84 1.88
C ALA A 53 -8.35 -6.93 0.80
N LEU A 54 -9.07 -6.73 -0.31
CA LEU A 54 -9.08 -7.66 -1.44
C LEU A 54 -7.71 -7.74 -2.12
N GLY A 55 -7.03 -6.61 -2.30
CA GLY A 55 -5.68 -6.57 -2.86
C GLY A 55 -4.68 -7.35 -2.01
N ALA A 56 -4.72 -7.17 -0.69
CA ALA A 56 -3.89 -7.93 0.25
C ALA A 56 -4.19 -9.43 0.19
N ALA A 57 -5.47 -9.82 0.13
CA ALA A 57 -5.87 -11.22 0.00
C ALA A 57 -5.34 -11.84 -1.31
N ILE A 58 -5.46 -11.13 -2.45
CA ILE A 58 -4.90 -11.56 -3.73
C ILE A 58 -3.39 -11.76 -3.62
N ALA A 59 -2.67 -10.77 -3.07
CA ALA A 59 -1.23 -10.84 -2.92
C ALA A 59 -0.79 -12.04 -2.04
N ALA A 60 -1.50 -12.29 -0.94
CA ALA A 60 -1.25 -13.43 -0.06
C ALA A 60 -1.54 -14.78 -0.74
N SER A 61 -2.65 -14.90 -1.47
CA SER A 61 -2.97 -16.11 -2.24
C SER A 61 -1.93 -16.37 -3.33
N THR A 62 -1.45 -15.32 -4.01
CA THR A 62 -0.39 -15.46 -5.01
C THR A 62 0.96 -15.84 -4.40
N ALA A 63 1.26 -15.41 -3.18
CA ALA A 63 2.44 -15.88 -2.46
C ALA A 63 2.40 -17.40 -2.20
N GLU A 64 1.22 -17.94 -1.89
CA GLU A 64 1.05 -19.39 -1.73
C GLU A 64 1.22 -20.13 -3.07
N ILE A 65 0.71 -19.58 -4.18
CA ILE A 65 0.94 -20.14 -5.52
C ILE A 65 2.44 -20.16 -5.85
N ASN A 66 3.18 -19.08 -5.58
CA ASN A 66 4.63 -19.03 -5.78
C ASN A 66 5.33 -20.17 -5.03
N ARG A 67 4.95 -20.38 -3.76
CA ARG A 67 5.49 -21.46 -2.93
C ARG A 67 5.22 -22.85 -3.52
N MET A 68 4.04 -23.06 -4.10
CA MET A 68 3.67 -24.32 -4.74
C MET A 68 4.44 -24.57 -6.04
N LEU A 69 4.78 -23.51 -6.78
CA LEU A 69 5.45 -23.59 -8.08
C LEU A 69 6.99 -23.48 -8.00
N ASP A 70 7.55 -23.23 -6.81
CA ASP A 70 8.95 -22.84 -6.61
C ASP A 70 9.34 -21.60 -7.46
N GLU A 71 8.38 -20.71 -7.68
CA GLU A 71 8.57 -19.47 -8.43
C GLU A 71 9.06 -18.37 -7.46
N PRO A 72 10.17 -17.68 -7.75
CA PRO A 72 10.77 -16.73 -6.81
C PRO A 72 9.85 -15.55 -6.42
N LYS A 73 8.99 -15.05 -7.32
CA LYS A 73 7.89 -14.09 -7.07
C LYS A 73 7.26 -13.61 -8.38
N PHE A 74 5.93 -13.65 -8.50
CA PHE A 74 5.23 -12.80 -9.47
C PHE A 74 5.48 -11.31 -9.18
N ARG A 75 6.05 -10.59 -10.16
CA ARG A 75 6.36 -9.16 -10.05
C ARG A 75 5.12 -8.27 -10.00
N ALA A 76 4.08 -8.65 -10.73
CA ALA A 76 2.81 -7.95 -10.76
C ALA A 76 1.68 -8.90 -11.19
N LEU A 77 0.45 -8.56 -10.80
CA LEU A 77 -0.78 -9.20 -11.26
C LEU A 77 -1.66 -8.15 -11.91
N THR A 78 -2.34 -8.56 -12.99
CA THR A 78 -3.17 -7.64 -13.76
C THR A 78 -4.49 -8.30 -14.07
N HIS A 79 -5.58 -7.60 -13.79
CA HIS A 79 -6.92 -8.00 -14.17
C HIS A 79 -7.44 -7.00 -15.20
N GLN A 80 -7.81 -7.48 -16.38
CA GLN A 80 -8.35 -6.66 -17.46
C GLN A 80 -9.86 -6.85 -17.58
N GLY A 81 -10.60 -5.77 -17.45
CA GLY A 81 -12.01 -5.70 -17.79
C GLY A 81 -12.26 -4.87 -19.04
N VAL A 82 -13.52 -4.78 -19.46
CA VAL A 82 -13.93 -4.03 -20.66
C VAL A 82 -13.67 -2.51 -20.53
N ARG A 83 -13.79 -1.97 -19.31
CA ARG A 83 -13.67 -0.52 -19.06
C ARG A 83 -12.52 -0.13 -18.14
N HIS A 84 -12.05 -1.08 -17.34
CA HIS A 84 -11.12 -0.85 -16.25
C HIS A 84 -10.12 -1.99 -16.17
N GLY A 85 -8.88 -1.63 -15.89
CA GLY A 85 -7.85 -2.57 -15.49
C GLY A 85 -7.49 -2.36 -14.02
N ILE A 86 -7.09 -3.44 -13.36
CA ILE A 86 -6.50 -3.42 -12.03
C ILE A 86 -5.08 -3.97 -12.15
N PHE A 87 -4.12 -3.24 -11.62
CA PHE A 87 -2.72 -3.65 -11.51
C PHE A 87 -2.34 -3.74 -10.04
N LEU A 88 -1.76 -4.87 -9.63
CA LEU A 88 -1.25 -5.10 -8.29
C LEU A 88 0.24 -5.42 -8.36
N ALA A 89 1.06 -4.79 -7.53
CA ALA A 89 2.48 -5.07 -7.46
C ALA A 89 3.00 -4.96 -6.03
N ASN A 90 3.75 -5.98 -5.61
CA ASN A 90 4.53 -5.92 -4.39
C ASN A 90 5.87 -5.24 -4.68
N PHE A 91 6.34 -4.42 -3.76
CA PHE A 91 7.63 -3.76 -3.85
C PHE A 91 8.21 -3.52 -2.44
N GLU A 92 9.52 -3.30 -2.38
CA GLU A 92 10.23 -3.08 -1.12
C GLU A 92 10.61 -1.61 -0.96
N THR A 93 10.58 -1.14 0.29
CA THR A 93 11.11 0.18 0.68
C THR A 93 11.97 0.04 1.94
N PRO A 94 12.80 1.03 2.29
CA PRO A 94 13.45 1.09 3.60
C PRO A 94 12.50 0.94 4.82
N ARG A 95 11.19 1.20 4.64
CA ARG A 95 10.15 1.03 5.66
C ARG A 95 9.59 -0.39 5.73
N GLY A 96 9.87 -1.21 4.72
CA GLY A 96 9.38 -2.59 4.57
C GLY A 96 8.64 -2.82 3.26
N SER A 97 8.11 -4.03 3.12
CA SER A 97 7.33 -4.44 1.95
C SER A 97 6.02 -3.68 1.86
N MET A 98 5.63 -3.33 0.65
CA MET A 98 4.40 -2.63 0.33
C MET A 98 3.71 -3.31 -0.86
N LEU A 99 2.41 -3.06 -0.98
CA LEU A 99 1.58 -3.48 -2.10
C LEU A 99 0.93 -2.23 -2.72
N ALA A 100 1.15 -2.03 -4.01
CA ALA A 100 0.41 -1.07 -4.82
C ALA A 100 -0.81 -1.73 -5.44
N LEU A 101 -1.98 -1.07 -5.36
CA LEU A 101 -3.17 -1.40 -6.15
C LEU A 101 -3.55 -0.19 -6.98
N VAL A 102 -3.60 -0.38 -8.30
CA VAL A 102 -3.85 0.69 -9.26
C VAL A 102 -5.05 0.34 -10.12
N VAL A 103 -6.02 1.24 -10.18
CA VAL A 103 -7.16 1.17 -11.09
C VAL A 103 -6.94 2.17 -12.21
N TYR A 104 -7.03 1.70 -13.45
CA TYR A 104 -6.93 2.53 -14.64
C TYR A 104 -8.10 2.23 -15.59
N GLY A 105 -8.29 3.07 -16.60
CA GLY A 105 -9.33 2.87 -17.61
C GLY A 105 -8.91 3.47 -18.94
N ALA A 106 -9.86 3.85 -19.78
CA ALA A 106 -9.62 4.26 -21.17
C ALA A 106 -8.57 5.37 -21.42
N GLY A 107 -8.23 6.19 -20.43
CA GLY A 107 -7.17 7.21 -20.53
C GLY A 107 -5.75 6.70 -20.23
N SER A 108 -5.57 5.39 -20.08
CA SER A 108 -4.32 4.75 -19.68
C SER A 108 -4.25 3.32 -20.23
N SER A 109 -3.08 2.68 -20.08
CA SER A 109 -2.83 1.31 -20.49
C SER A 109 -1.98 0.59 -19.45
N ILE A 110 -1.98 -0.75 -19.52
CA ILE A 110 -1.10 -1.58 -18.70
C ILE A 110 0.38 -1.22 -18.86
N GLY A 111 0.81 -0.86 -20.07
CA GLY A 111 2.20 -0.49 -20.34
C GLY A 111 2.59 0.83 -19.68
N LEU A 112 1.71 1.83 -19.70
CA LEU A 112 1.94 3.10 -19.00
C LEU A 112 1.99 2.89 -17.49
N VAL A 113 1.05 2.10 -16.95
CA VAL A 113 1.03 1.77 -15.52
C VAL A 113 2.30 1.05 -15.10
N GLN A 114 2.79 0.08 -15.88
CA GLN A 114 4.04 -0.62 -15.59
C GLN A 114 5.25 0.32 -15.64
N LEU A 115 5.35 1.14 -16.68
CA LEU A 115 6.46 2.10 -16.84
C LEU A 115 6.59 3.01 -15.63
N PHE A 116 5.51 3.73 -15.29
CA PHE A 116 5.56 4.69 -14.18
C PHE A 116 5.54 4.03 -12.80
N MET A 117 5.19 2.74 -12.70
CA MET A 117 5.33 1.99 -11.45
C MET A 117 6.80 1.83 -11.07
N GLU A 118 7.70 1.64 -12.04
CA GLU A 118 9.13 1.55 -11.76
C GLU A 118 9.67 2.87 -11.18
N ASP A 119 9.25 4.00 -11.75
CA ASP A 119 9.59 5.33 -11.24
C ASP A 119 8.99 5.58 -9.85
N LEU A 120 7.73 5.21 -9.63
CA LEU A 120 7.08 5.31 -8.33
C LEU A 120 7.86 4.55 -7.25
N VAL A 121 8.25 3.29 -7.52
CA VAL A 121 9.01 2.48 -6.57
C VAL A 121 10.36 3.12 -6.26
N ARG A 122 11.04 3.65 -7.27
CA ARG A 122 12.33 4.33 -7.12
C ARG A 122 12.21 5.58 -6.25
N GLU A 123 11.21 6.41 -6.51
CA GLU A 123 10.96 7.64 -5.75
C GLU A 123 10.56 7.33 -4.30
N LEU A 124 9.68 6.34 -4.09
CA LEU A 124 9.29 5.89 -2.76
C LEU A 124 10.48 5.35 -1.97
N ALA A 125 11.34 4.54 -2.59
CA ALA A 125 12.53 4.01 -1.94
C ALA A 125 13.52 5.13 -1.53
N ALA A 126 13.64 6.17 -2.35
CA ALA A 126 14.49 7.33 -2.05
C ALA A 126 13.90 8.25 -0.97
N ALA A 127 12.57 8.40 -0.93
CA ALA A 127 11.89 9.27 0.02
C ALA A 127 11.62 8.62 1.39
N ALA A 128 11.61 7.28 1.44
CA ALA A 128 11.31 6.52 2.65
C ALA A 128 12.38 6.75 3.74
N PRO A 129 11.98 7.13 4.97
CA PRO A 129 12.93 7.26 6.06
C PRO A 129 13.50 5.89 6.44
N VAL A 130 14.80 5.86 6.75
CA VAL A 130 15.48 4.63 7.19
C VAL A 130 14.88 4.20 8.52
N ARG A 131 14.49 2.92 8.63
CA ARG A 131 13.98 2.37 9.88
C ARG A 131 15.10 2.31 10.91
N GLU A 132 15.11 3.24 11.87
CA GLU A 132 15.95 3.13 13.06
C GLU A 132 15.50 1.90 13.86
N ALA A 133 16.42 0.97 14.12
CA ALA A 133 16.15 -0.20 14.93
C ALA A 133 15.94 0.24 16.39
N GLN A 134 14.70 0.21 16.88
CA GLN A 134 14.46 0.44 18.31
C GLN A 134 15.09 -0.70 19.14
N PRO A 135 15.92 -0.39 20.15
CA PRO A 135 16.48 -1.41 21.03
C PRO A 135 15.36 -2.14 21.78
N ARG A 136 15.26 -3.46 21.60
CA ARG A 136 14.22 -4.31 22.20
C ARG A 136 14.20 -4.34 23.74
N THR A 137 15.25 -3.87 24.40
CA THR A 137 15.52 -4.24 25.80
C THR A 137 14.93 -3.29 26.85
N VAL A 138 14.51 -2.07 26.49
CA VAL A 138 14.04 -1.07 27.48
C VAL A 138 12.50 -1.05 27.63
N LEU A 139 11.78 -1.83 26.81
CA LEU A 139 10.34 -1.61 26.59
C LEU A 139 9.39 -2.27 27.61
N ALA A 140 9.73 -3.38 28.27
CA ALA A 140 8.68 -4.22 28.89
C ALA A 140 7.86 -3.53 30.01
N ALA A 141 8.52 -2.87 30.97
CA ALA A 141 7.82 -2.28 32.12
C ALA A 141 7.13 -0.96 31.80
N ASP A 142 7.75 -0.11 30.99
CA ASP A 142 7.18 1.17 30.57
C ASP A 142 6.05 0.96 29.54
N PHE A 143 6.19 -0.03 28.65
CA PHE A 143 5.16 -0.37 27.66
C PHE A 143 3.87 -0.88 28.30
N GLU A 144 3.93 -1.76 29.31
CA GLU A 144 2.71 -2.25 29.96
C GLU A 144 1.93 -1.11 30.62
N ARG A 145 2.63 -0.17 31.26
CA ARG A 145 2.00 0.99 31.89
C ARG A 145 1.37 1.92 30.85
N ASP A 146 2.13 2.27 29.80
CA ASP A 146 1.67 3.15 28.73
C ASP A 146 0.51 2.52 27.93
N LEU A 147 0.55 1.20 27.73
CA LEU A 147 -0.50 0.43 27.09
C LEU A 147 -1.78 0.46 27.93
N ASN A 148 -1.69 0.16 29.23
CA ASN A 148 -2.85 0.16 30.12
C ASN A 148 -3.48 1.56 30.22
N GLN A 149 -2.66 2.62 30.30
CA GLN A 149 -3.17 3.99 30.31
C GLN A 149 -3.86 4.37 29.00
N SER A 150 -3.27 3.98 27.85
CA SER A 150 -3.87 4.21 26.54
C SER A 150 -5.18 3.44 26.37
N LEU A 151 -5.21 2.16 26.75
CA LEU A 151 -6.43 1.32 26.72
C LEU A 151 -7.51 1.89 27.64
N ALA A 152 -7.17 2.31 28.86
CA ALA A 152 -8.12 2.93 29.78
C ALA A 152 -8.71 4.23 29.20
N SER A 153 -7.89 5.06 28.54
CA SER A 153 -8.38 6.27 27.87
C SER A 153 -9.29 5.98 26.68
N LEU A 154 -9.01 4.91 25.93
CA LEU A 154 -9.76 4.54 24.73
C LEU A 154 -11.07 3.82 25.05
N PHE A 155 -11.09 3.02 26.11
CA PHE A 155 -12.22 2.14 26.45
C PHE A 155 -12.98 2.57 27.73
N GLY A 156 -12.50 3.57 28.46
CA GLY A 156 -13.26 4.31 29.47
C GLY A 156 -13.91 3.45 30.55
N ARG A 157 -13.19 2.48 31.12
CA ARG A 157 -13.65 1.76 32.32
C ARG A 157 -12.49 1.49 33.27
N GLU A 158 -12.65 1.96 34.51
CA GLU A 158 -11.84 1.58 35.66
C GLU A 158 -11.93 0.06 35.83
N ILE A 159 -10.77 -0.61 35.88
CA ILE A 159 -10.62 -1.98 36.38
C ILE A 159 -10.01 -1.86 37.77
#